data_AF-A0A914BPS9-F1
#
_entry.id   AF-A0A914BPS9-F1
#
_cell.length_a   1.000
_cell.length_b   1.000
_cell.length_c   1.000
_cell.angle_alpha   90.00
_cell.angle_beta   90.00
_cell.angle_gamma   90.00
#
_symmetry.space_group_name_H-M   'P 1'
#
loop_
_entity.id
_entity.type
_entity.pdbx_description
1 polymer ?
#
loop_
_entity_poly.entity_id
_entity_poly.type
_entity_poly.pdbx_seq_one_letter_code
_entity_poly.pdbx_strand_id
1 'polypeptide(L)'
;MLATQKPRRTREYAGPTPHSVAIRAKMPSKLPPDHLILERRRHDDAREEAEAVTKYNALCDLKNDWERITDRRIQLNTVSRKVKGLMLEQEFTLEDRRERLRQLLAAEDAQYLEEMEASQETMLERQAKMRERAKFLKEKREKERLQVVAEKLDQRWREECEELRSTLTRRHMDEVCLERGEQLRIKADMDQQSQAEEKMYADLWHQDMLAKAAREEREAQERHARNQETLKTLQKQKAALEAKKQDAKRLKEEEGRLLAEERELRKMEEQRAQQEKLAKQQQAREDIATNIRLKTKRRAKEMQEELALDMNILEKLLSDSRNEAMEIAQRKKELREEDQRYREYLRQTAREDEERDREIDKLVDAEVQRQWQKRLDEWARQREARKRLMDNVLAVRRQQVEAKLAENAKAQIELQKERELMQAAMDEHKRLEEEKLAGIRRENLAYQDDLLGQLDYTRRQHEMDKDEEHREYLKGLEAEAEYQAKLKEALARPVIDKMHPMRRAHMAKRASGVPYEDLM
;
A
#
# COMPACT_ATOMS: atom_id res chain seq x y z
N MET A 1 -58.48 109.83 -116.60
CA MET A 1 -58.71 110.13 -118.03
C MET A 1 -58.93 111.63 -118.20
N LEU A 2 -58.34 112.19 -119.26
CA LEU A 2 -58.62 113.46 -119.96
C LEU A 2 -58.77 114.75 -119.13
N ALA A 3 -57.81 115.66 -119.34
CA ALA A 3 -57.90 117.06 -118.95
C ALA A 3 -58.45 117.90 -120.12
N THR A 4 -59.38 118.80 -119.83
CA THR A 4 -59.65 119.96 -120.67
C THR A 4 -59.29 121.21 -119.88
N GLN A 5 -58.41 122.00 -120.48
CA GLN A 5 -58.12 123.35 -120.03
C GLN A 5 -59.16 124.29 -120.62
N LYS A 6 -59.64 125.27 -119.85
CA LYS A 6 -60.34 126.41 -120.45
C LYS A 6 -59.98 127.76 -119.86
N PRO A 7 -60.12 128.80 -120.71
CA PRO A 7 -59.48 130.09 -120.50
C PRO A 7 -60.46 131.15 -119.98
N ARG A 8 -59.91 132.35 -119.81
CA ARG A 8 -60.45 133.49 -119.06
C ARG A 8 -61.07 134.56 -119.97
N ARG A 9 -61.97 135.36 -119.40
CA ARG A 9 -62.59 136.56 -119.99
C ARG A 9 -62.27 137.79 -119.14
N THR A 10 -62.01 138.94 -119.77
CA THR A 10 -61.79 140.26 -119.14
C THR A 10 -62.91 141.27 -119.47
N ARG A 11 -63.03 142.38 -118.71
CA ARG A 11 -64.25 143.22 -118.56
C ARG A 11 -64.09 144.72 -118.93
N GLU A 12 -63.12 145.09 -119.76
CA GLU A 12 -62.73 146.49 -119.98
C GLU A 12 -63.41 147.09 -121.23
N TYR A 13 -63.81 148.39 -121.22
CA TYR A 13 -64.24 149.11 -122.43
C TYR A 13 -63.74 150.57 -122.49
N ALA A 14 -63.10 150.92 -123.61
CA ALA A 14 -62.45 152.21 -123.85
C ALA A 14 -63.34 153.19 -124.64
N GLY A 15 -63.39 154.45 -124.18
CA GLY A 15 -64.05 155.61 -124.80
C GLY A 15 -63.08 156.56 -125.52
N PRO A 16 -63.46 157.82 -125.81
CA PRO A 16 -62.89 158.60 -126.93
C PRO A 16 -61.57 159.39 -126.71
N THR A 17 -60.99 159.48 -125.50
CA THR A 17 -59.60 159.99 -125.32
C THR A 17 -58.66 158.86 -124.91
N PRO A 18 -57.36 158.85 -125.30
CA PRO A 18 -56.40 157.90 -124.73
C PRO A 18 -56.40 158.09 -123.21
N HIS A 19 -56.76 157.04 -122.47
CA HIS A 19 -57.01 156.94 -121.00
C HIS A 19 -58.45 157.05 -120.48
N SER A 20 -59.49 157.26 -121.31
CA SER A 20 -60.88 157.08 -120.86
C SER A 20 -61.30 155.62 -121.00
N VAL A 21 -61.12 154.79 -119.96
CA VAL A 21 -61.61 153.41 -119.92
C VAL A 21 -62.56 153.25 -118.74
N ALA A 22 -63.78 152.79 -119.03
CA ALA A 22 -64.78 152.48 -118.02
C ALA A 22 -64.87 150.96 -117.83
N ILE A 23 -64.83 150.51 -116.57
CA ILE A 23 -65.04 149.11 -116.17
C ILE A 23 -66.44 148.98 -115.58
N ARG A 24 -67.18 147.95 -116.00
CA ARG A 24 -68.51 147.65 -115.47
C ARG A 24 -68.42 147.24 -113.98
N ALA A 25 -69.04 148.02 -113.09
CA ALA A 25 -69.17 147.64 -111.68
C ALA A 25 -69.91 146.29 -111.52
N LYS A 26 -69.53 145.50 -110.50
CA LYS A 26 -70.07 144.15 -110.19
C LYS A 26 -71.19 144.27 -109.13
N MET A 27 -72.25 143.49 -109.28
CA MET A 27 -73.28 143.34 -108.24
C MET A 27 -72.83 142.28 -107.19
N PRO A 28 -73.11 142.46 -105.89
CA PRO A 28 -72.71 141.51 -104.83
C PRO A 28 -73.57 140.20 -104.80
N SER A 29 -73.02 139.11 -104.21
CA SER A 29 -73.55 137.72 -104.21
C SER A 29 -74.13 137.24 -102.84
N LYS A 30 -74.82 136.08 -102.81
CA LYS A 30 -75.79 135.65 -101.76
C LYS A 30 -75.43 134.47 -100.80
N LEU A 31 -74.34 133.72 -100.99
CA LEU A 31 -74.04 132.51 -100.17
C LEU A 31 -72.76 132.67 -99.35
N PRO A 32 -72.76 132.20 -98.07
CA PRO A 32 -71.63 132.44 -97.19
C PRO A 32 -70.35 131.77 -97.71
N PRO A 33 -69.19 132.44 -97.56
CA PRO A 33 -67.88 131.88 -97.94
C PRO A 33 -67.51 130.52 -97.31
N ASP A 34 -68.22 130.05 -96.27
CA ASP A 34 -67.74 129.01 -95.34
C ASP A 34 -68.38 127.60 -95.48
N HIS A 35 -69.25 127.35 -96.46
CA HIS A 35 -70.07 126.11 -96.52
C HIS A 35 -69.27 124.79 -96.57
N LEU A 36 -68.21 124.71 -97.39
CA LEU A 36 -67.39 123.49 -97.53
C LEU A 36 -66.61 123.13 -96.25
N ILE A 37 -66.36 124.12 -95.40
CA ILE A 37 -65.68 123.93 -94.11
C ILE A 37 -66.65 123.26 -93.13
N LEU A 38 -67.93 123.60 -93.19
CA LEU A 38 -68.96 123.06 -92.29
C LEU A 38 -69.26 121.57 -92.53
N GLU A 39 -69.28 121.09 -93.78
CA GLU A 39 -69.54 119.66 -94.08
C GLU A 39 -68.37 118.75 -93.67
N ARG A 40 -67.12 119.18 -93.88
CA ARG A 40 -65.94 118.42 -93.41
C ARG A 40 -65.93 118.31 -91.89
N ARG A 41 -66.26 119.39 -91.18
CA ARG A 41 -66.41 119.39 -89.72
C ARG A 41 -67.42 118.33 -89.27
N ARG A 42 -68.60 118.26 -89.88
CA ARG A 42 -69.61 117.24 -89.52
C ARG A 42 -69.08 115.79 -89.65
N HIS A 43 -68.31 115.50 -90.71
CA HIS A 43 -67.75 114.17 -90.92
C HIS A 43 -66.60 113.83 -89.96
N ASP A 44 -65.76 114.82 -89.65
CA ASP A 44 -64.72 114.67 -88.63
C ASP A 44 -65.34 114.52 -87.24
N ASP A 45 -66.38 115.30 -86.90
CA ASP A 45 -67.12 115.23 -85.64
C ASP A 45 -67.72 113.81 -85.43
N ALA A 46 -68.39 113.24 -86.43
CA ALA A 46 -68.97 111.90 -86.34
C ALA A 46 -67.90 110.79 -86.22
N ARG A 47 -66.73 110.96 -86.86
CA ARG A 47 -65.60 110.03 -86.71
C ARG A 47 -65.01 110.14 -85.30
N GLU A 48 -64.84 111.36 -84.79
CA GLU A 48 -64.38 111.62 -83.43
C GLU A 48 -65.33 111.04 -82.39
N GLU A 49 -66.64 111.13 -82.57
CA GLU A 49 -67.63 110.51 -81.69
C GLU A 49 -67.52 108.97 -81.68
N ALA A 50 -67.44 108.33 -82.85
CA ALA A 50 -67.29 106.87 -82.94
C ALA A 50 -65.95 106.38 -82.36
N GLU A 51 -64.86 107.12 -82.61
CA GLU A 51 -63.57 106.89 -81.97
C GLU A 51 -63.65 107.08 -80.45
N ALA A 52 -64.41 108.07 -79.95
CA ALA A 52 -64.57 108.30 -78.52
C ALA A 52 -65.33 107.16 -77.84
N VAL A 53 -66.40 106.65 -78.45
CA VAL A 53 -67.19 105.52 -77.91
C VAL A 53 -66.38 104.23 -77.91
N THR A 54 -65.65 103.92 -78.99
CA THR A 54 -64.80 102.72 -79.05
C THR A 54 -63.65 102.79 -78.04
N LYS A 55 -63.01 103.96 -77.91
CA LYS A 55 -62.00 104.21 -76.86
C LYS A 55 -62.61 104.05 -75.46
N TYR A 56 -63.82 104.56 -75.23
CA TYR A 56 -64.52 104.42 -73.95
C TYR A 56 -64.86 102.96 -73.60
N ASN A 57 -65.37 102.18 -74.55
CA ASN A 57 -65.69 100.76 -74.34
C ASN A 57 -64.43 99.94 -74.09
N ALA A 58 -63.36 100.15 -74.87
CA ALA A 58 -62.06 99.50 -74.64
C ALA A 58 -61.49 99.83 -73.26
N LEU A 59 -61.67 101.07 -72.78
CA LEU A 59 -61.31 101.46 -71.42
C LEU A 59 -62.17 100.74 -70.37
N CYS A 60 -63.47 100.56 -70.61
CA CYS A 60 -64.36 99.83 -69.70
C CYS A 60 -64.02 98.35 -69.61
N ASP A 61 -63.74 97.68 -70.73
CA ASP A 61 -63.34 96.27 -70.76
C ASP A 61 -61.99 96.07 -70.06
N LEU A 62 -61.01 96.95 -70.32
CA LEU A 62 -59.73 96.95 -69.62
C LEU A 62 -59.91 97.13 -68.11
N LYS A 63 -60.83 98.01 -67.69
CA LYS A 63 -61.16 98.20 -66.28
C LYS A 63 -61.79 96.95 -65.67
N ASN A 64 -62.74 96.30 -66.33
CA ASN A 64 -63.39 95.08 -65.84
C ASN A 64 -62.41 93.91 -65.74
N ASP A 65 -61.54 93.72 -66.74
CA ASP A 65 -60.49 92.69 -66.68
C ASP A 65 -59.48 92.98 -65.58
N TRP A 66 -59.11 94.24 -65.39
CA TRP A 66 -58.26 94.66 -64.29
C TRP A 66 -58.91 94.35 -62.93
N GLU A 67 -60.20 94.66 -62.74
CA GLU A 67 -60.96 94.35 -61.52
C GLU A 67 -60.98 92.83 -61.26
N ARG A 68 -61.29 92.01 -62.27
CA ARG A 68 -61.31 90.54 -62.11
C ARG A 68 -59.93 89.96 -61.78
N ILE A 69 -58.88 90.42 -62.44
CA ILE A 69 -57.50 89.95 -62.20
C ILE A 69 -57.03 90.39 -60.82
N THR A 70 -57.32 91.64 -60.43
CA THR A 70 -56.96 92.17 -59.12
C THR A 70 -57.71 91.45 -58.00
N ASP A 71 -59.02 91.22 -58.12
CA ASP A 71 -59.79 90.46 -57.13
C ASP A 71 -59.27 89.04 -56.95
N ARG A 72 -59.01 88.32 -58.05
CA ARG A 72 -58.42 86.98 -57.98
C ARG A 72 -57.04 87.01 -57.30
N ARG A 73 -56.23 88.03 -57.60
CA ARG A 73 -54.91 88.22 -56.98
C ARG A 73 -55.01 88.59 -55.50
N ILE A 74 -56.00 89.38 -55.10
CA ILE A 74 -56.28 89.72 -53.70
C ILE A 74 -56.68 88.46 -52.93
N GLN A 75 -57.55 87.62 -53.48
CA GLN A 75 -57.94 86.35 -52.86
C GLN A 75 -56.76 85.40 -52.71
N LEU A 76 -55.96 85.18 -53.77
CA LEU A 76 -54.76 84.35 -53.70
C LEU A 76 -53.73 84.89 -52.71
N ASN A 77 -53.52 86.21 -52.67
CA ASN A 77 -52.65 86.85 -51.69
C ASN A 77 -53.16 86.71 -50.27
N THR A 78 -54.48 86.68 -50.06
CA THR A 78 -55.10 86.48 -48.74
C THR A 78 -54.90 85.04 -48.27
N VAL A 79 -55.13 84.06 -49.14
CA VAL A 79 -54.86 82.64 -48.86
C VAL A 79 -53.36 82.42 -48.61
N SER A 80 -52.49 82.98 -49.45
CA SER A 80 -51.04 82.89 -49.28
C SER A 80 -50.58 83.50 -47.97
N ARG A 81 -51.11 84.65 -47.57
CA ARG A 81 -50.83 85.25 -46.25
C ARG A 81 -51.28 84.35 -45.10
N LYS A 82 -52.46 83.75 -45.19
CA LYS A 82 -52.97 82.84 -44.15
C LYS A 82 -52.14 81.56 -44.04
N VAL A 83 -51.76 80.96 -45.17
CA VAL A 83 -50.88 79.77 -45.19
C VAL A 83 -49.50 80.11 -44.63
N LYS A 84 -48.91 81.24 -45.04
CA LYS A 84 -47.63 81.71 -44.46
C LYS A 84 -47.73 81.94 -42.96
N GLY A 85 -48.84 82.50 -42.47
CA GLY A 85 -49.10 82.66 -41.04
C GLY A 85 -49.11 81.30 -40.32
N LEU A 86 -49.85 80.32 -40.82
CA LEU A 86 -49.90 78.97 -40.23
C LEU A 86 -48.55 78.25 -40.28
N MET A 87 -47.77 78.42 -41.36
CA MET A 87 -46.42 77.84 -41.45
C MET A 87 -45.47 78.48 -40.43
N LEU A 88 -45.53 79.81 -40.27
CA LEU A 88 -44.76 80.53 -39.27
C LEU A 88 -45.14 80.10 -37.84
N GLU A 89 -46.43 79.91 -37.57
CA GLU A 89 -46.91 79.35 -36.29
C GLU A 89 -46.35 77.94 -36.05
N GLN A 90 -46.33 77.08 -37.08
CA GLN A 90 -45.72 75.76 -36.96
C GLN A 90 -44.20 75.84 -36.72
N GLU A 91 -43.49 76.72 -37.43
CA GLU A 91 -42.06 76.98 -37.22
C GLU A 91 -41.80 77.41 -35.78
N PHE A 92 -42.57 78.35 -35.23
CA PHE A 92 -42.47 78.75 -33.82
C PHE A 92 -42.72 77.59 -32.88
N THR A 93 -43.75 76.76 -33.11
CA THR A 93 -44.00 75.59 -32.23
C THR A 93 -42.88 74.55 -32.29
N LEU A 94 -42.23 74.38 -33.46
CA LEU A 94 -41.09 73.49 -33.62
C LEU A 94 -39.84 74.07 -32.95
N GLU A 95 -39.62 75.38 -33.07
CA GLU A 95 -38.53 76.08 -32.40
C GLU A 95 -38.68 76.03 -30.88
N ASP A 96 -39.88 76.26 -30.35
CA ASP A 96 -40.19 76.09 -28.93
C ASP A 96 -39.89 74.66 -28.45
N ARG A 97 -40.27 73.65 -29.23
CA ARG A 97 -39.98 72.25 -28.89
C ARG A 97 -38.47 71.96 -28.92
N ARG A 98 -37.74 72.49 -29.91
CA ARG A 98 -36.28 72.37 -30.00
C ARG A 98 -35.57 73.09 -28.87
N GLU A 99 -36.07 74.25 -28.46
CA GLU A 99 -35.56 75.01 -27.32
C GLU A 99 -35.77 74.24 -26.01
N ARG A 100 -36.98 73.70 -25.78
CA ARG A 100 -37.25 72.84 -24.61
C ARG A 100 -36.35 71.60 -24.58
N LEU A 101 -36.12 70.96 -25.72
CA LEU A 101 -35.22 69.80 -25.80
C LEU A 101 -33.77 70.21 -25.49
N ARG A 102 -33.30 71.34 -26.02
CA ARG A 102 -31.97 71.87 -25.71
C ARG A 102 -31.81 72.17 -24.23
N GLN A 103 -32.81 72.76 -23.60
CA GLN A 103 -32.80 73.04 -22.16
C GLN A 103 -32.76 71.76 -21.33
N LEU A 104 -33.53 70.74 -21.72
CA LEU A 104 -33.54 69.44 -21.03
C LEU A 104 -32.17 68.75 -21.14
N LEU A 105 -31.61 68.67 -22.35
CA LEU A 105 -30.28 68.08 -22.56
C LEU A 105 -29.18 68.86 -21.82
N ALA A 106 -29.23 70.19 -21.84
CA ALA A 106 -28.28 71.01 -21.09
C ALA A 106 -28.40 70.82 -19.58
N ALA A 107 -29.61 70.60 -19.06
CA ALA A 107 -29.83 70.30 -17.64
C ALA A 107 -29.31 68.90 -17.28
N GLU A 108 -29.52 67.89 -18.12
CA GLU A 108 -28.95 66.55 -17.94
C GLU A 108 -27.42 66.59 -17.99
N ASP A 109 -26.83 67.27 -18.97
CA ASP A 109 -25.37 67.44 -19.06
C ASP A 109 -24.81 68.14 -17.82
N ALA A 110 -25.46 69.20 -17.34
CA ALA A 110 -25.06 69.88 -16.11
C ALA A 110 -25.14 68.97 -14.88
N GLN A 111 -26.22 68.17 -14.75
CA GLN A 111 -26.36 67.19 -13.67
C GLN A 111 -25.26 66.13 -13.69
N TYR A 112 -24.93 65.58 -14.86
CA TYR A 112 -23.85 64.60 -14.97
C TYR A 112 -22.48 65.22 -14.64
N LEU A 113 -22.24 66.46 -15.02
CA LEU A 113 -21.01 67.17 -14.63
C LEU A 113 -20.94 67.36 -13.11
N GLU A 114 -22.03 67.79 -12.48
CA GLU A 114 -22.11 67.92 -11.02
C GLU A 114 -21.90 66.57 -10.30
N GLU A 115 -22.50 65.48 -10.79
CA GLU A 115 -22.31 64.13 -10.24
C GLU A 115 -20.86 63.64 -10.40
N MET A 116 -20.24 63.91 -11.56
CA MET A 116 -18.84 63.56 -11.82
C MET A 116 -17.87 64.37 -10.96
N GLU A 117 -18.18 65.62 -10.65
CA GLU A 117 -17.41 66.46 -9.72
C GLU A 117 -17.62 66.04 -8.27
N ALA A 118 -18.86 65.73 -7.87
CA ALA A 118 -19.19 65.30 -6.51
C ALA A 118 -18.67 63.88 -6.18
N SER A 119 -18.61 62.99 -7.17
CA SER A 119 -18.04 61.64 -7.00
C SER A 119 -16.51 61.63 -6.95
N GLN A 120 -15.86 62.70 -7.42
CA GLN A 120 -14.42 62.85 -7.30
C GLN A 120 -14.05 63.36 -5.92
N GLU A 121 -13.49 62.47 -5.10
CA GLU A 121 -12.93 62.84 -3.81
C GLU A 121 -11.96 64.01 -3.96
N THR A 122 -12.20 65.07 -3.20
CA THR A 122 -11.34 66.24 -3.22
C THR A 122 -9.94 65.88 -2.73
N MET A 123 -8.92 66.61 -3.19
CA MET A 123 -7.54 66.40 -2.72
C MET A 123 -7.44 66.50 -1.18
N LEU A 124 -8.26 67.35 -0.56
CA LEU A 124 -8.32 67.51 0.90
C LEU A 124 -8.93 66.28 1.59
N GLU A 125 -9.99 65.70 1.05
CA GLU A 125 -10.58 64.45 1.58
C GLU A 125 -9.63 63.27 1.46
N ARG A 126 -8.94 63.14 0.32
CA ARG A 126 -7.91 62.11 0.13
C ARG A 126 -6.77 62.26 1.14
N GLN A 127 -6.29 63.50 1.33
CA GLN A 127 -5.27 63.78 2.34
C GLN A 127 -5.79 63.51 3.76
N ALA A 128 -7.04 63.84 4.08
CA ALA A 128 -7.65 63.55 5.37
C ALA A 128 -7.76 62.04 5.61
N LYS A 129 -8.23 61.25 4.63
CA LYS A 129 -8.26 59.77 4.71
C LYS A 129 -6.85 59.19 4.89
N MET A 130 -5.85 59.70 4.19
CA MET A 130 -4.46 59.26 4.38
C MET A 130 -3.93 59.60 5.78
N ARG A 131 -4.23 60.80 6.31
CA ARG A 131 -3.85 61.18 7.68
C ARG A 131 -4.54 60.32 8.72
N GLU A 132 -5.84 60.07 8.59
CA GLU A 132 -6.59 59.20 9.51
C GLU A 132 -6.10 57.76 9.45
N ARG A 133 -5.81 57.23 8.25
CA ARG A 133 -5.20 55.91 8.10
C ARG A 133 -3.81 55.85 8.74
N ALA A 134 -2.99 56.89 8.57
CA ALA A 134 -1.67 56.96 9.19
C ALA A 134 -1.75 57.05 10.73
N LYS A 135 -2.69 57.84 11.27
CA LYS A 135 -2.99 57.88 12.71
C LYS A 135 -3.42 56.52 13.23
N PHE A 136 -4.39 55.87 12.58
CA PHE A 136 -4.87 54.55 12.95
C PHE A 136 -3.74 53.50 12.95
N LEU A 137 -2.89 53.49 11.93
CA LEU A 137 -1.74 52.58 11.87
C LEU A 137 -0.72 52.87 12.98
N LYS A 138 -0.48 54.14 13.30
CA LYS A 138 0.40 54.54 14.40
C LYS A 138 -0.18 54.10 15.75
N GLU A 139 -1.47 54.31 15.98
CA GLU A 139 -2.16 53.88 17.19
C GLU A 139 -2.18 52.35 17.32
N LYS A 140 -2.39 51.62 16.22
CA LYS A 140 -2.34 50.16 16.21
C LYS A 140 -0.95 49.65 16.59
N ARG A 141 0.11 50.19 15.96
CA ARG A 141 1.50 49.83 16.30
C ARG A 141 1.84 50.16 17.75
N GLU A 142 1.37 51.29 18.26
CA GLU A 142 1.57 51.68 19.65
C GLU A 142 0.84 50.74 20.62
N LYS A 143 -0.40 50.36 20.31
CA LYS A 143 -1.15 49.36 21.10
C LYS A 143 -0.45 48.00 21.12
N GLU A 144 0.01 47.52 19.97
CA GLU A 144 0.79 46.27 19.87
C GLU A 144 2.08 46.37 20.69
N ARG A 145 2.81 47.50 20.60
CA ARG A 145 4.01 47.73 21.42
C ARG A 145 3.69 47.69 22.91
N LEU A 146 2.63 48.37 23.34
CA LEU A 146 2.22 48.39 24.75
C LEU A 146 1.78 47.02 25.26
N GLN A 147 1.12 46.21 24.43
CA GLN A 147 0.76 44.82 24.77
C GLN A 147 2.02 43.98 25.00
N VAL A 148 2.98 44.03 24.08
CA VAL A 148 4.25 43.30 24.23
C VAL A 148 4.99 43.76 25.49
N VAL A 149 5.01 45.06 25.77
CA VAL A 149 5.62 45.58 27.00
C VAL A 149 4.89 45.06 28.24
N ALA A 150 3.55 45.06 28.25
CA ALA A 150 2.78 44.55 29.38
C ALA A 150 3.02 43.05 29.61
N GLU A 151 3.04 42.23 28.55
CA GLU A 151 3.36 40.80 28.62
C GLU A 151 4.76 40.55 29.16
N LYS A 152 5.75 41.34 28.72
CA LYS A 152 7.13 41.20 29.19
C LYS A 152 7.30 41.66 30.63
N LEU A 153 6.57 42.68 31.07
CA LEU A 153 6.54 43.08 32.47
C LEU A 153 5.87 42.03 33.35
N ASP A 154 4.77 41.41 32.89
CA ASP A 154 4.12 40.32 33.61
C ASP A 154 5.01 39.07 33.67
N GLN A 155 5.66 38.71 32.57
CA GLN A 155 6.64 37.62 32.53
C GLN A 155 7.76 37.85 33.54
N ARG A 156 8.37 39.05 33.52
CA ARG A 156 9.41 39.43 34.47
C ARG A 156 8.89 39.34 35.91
N TRP A 157 7.70 39.85 36.18
CA TRP A 157 7.10 39.78 37.50
C TRP A 157 6.89 38.32 37.96
N ARG A 158 6.38 37.43 37.09
CA ARG A 158 6.22 36.00 37.43
C ARG A 158 7.54 35.31 37.71
N GLU A 159 8.59 35.63 36.94
CA GLU A 159 9.93 35.05 37.09
C GLU A 159 10.65 35.56 38.35
N GLU A 160 10.51 36.85 38.67
CA GLU A 160 11.14 37.51 39.83
C GLU A 160 10.34 37.35 41.14
N CYS A 161 9.03 37.08 41.08
CA CYS A 161 8.17 36.98 42.26
C CYS A 161 8.45 35.69 43.06
N GLU A 162 9.12 35.85 44.21
CA GLU A 162 9.47 34.74 45.11
C GLU A 162 8.23 34.05 45.70
N GLU A 163 7.17 34.81 46.02
CA GLU A 163 5.92 34.25 46.54
C GLU A 163 5.28 33.30 45.51
N LEU A 164 5.22 33.72 44.25
CA LEU A 164 4.71 32.87 43.17
C LEU A 164 5.57 31.62 43.00
N ARG A 165 6.89 31.76 43.02
CA ARG A 165 7.82 30.62 42.92
C ARG A 165 7.57 29.60 44.03
N SER A 166 7.50 30.06 45.29
CA SER A 166 7.28 29.18 46.45
C SER A 166 5.94 28.44 46.38
N THR A 167 4.87 29.12 45.96
CA THR A 167 3.54 28.51 45.81
C THR A 167 3.48 27.50 44.66
N LEU A 168 4.11 27.80 43.51
CA LEU A 168 4.22 26.87 42.39
C LEU A 168 5.03 25.62 42.76
N THR A 169 6.16 25.78 43.46
CA THR A 169 6.94 24.65 43.95
C THR A 169 6.13 23.78 44.90
N ARG A 170 5.36 24.39 45.82
CA ARG A 170 4.49 23.64 46.73
C ARG A 170 3.39 22.89 45.99
N ARG A 171 2.70 23.54 45.04
CA ARG A 171 1.69 22.90 44.20
C ARG A 171 2.27 21.73 43.42
N HIS A 172 3.45 21.91 42.82
CA HIS A 172 4.13 20.84 42.11
C HIS A 172 4.48 19.67 43.04
N MET A 173 4.93 19.96 44.27
CA MET A 173 5.18 18.92 45.27
C MET A 173 3.89 18.17 45.65
N ASP A 174 2.77 18.87 45.80
CA ASP A 174 1.46 18.27 46.07
C ASP A 174 1.04 17.36 44.89
N GLU A 175 1.23 17.79 43.65
CA GLU A 175 0.99 16.99 42.44
C GLU A 175 1.84 15.71 42.42
N VAL A 176 3.14 15.82 42.68
CA VAL A 176 4.05 14.65 42.79
C VAL A 176 3.61 13.71 43.93
N CYS A 177 3.13 14.25 45.04
CA CYS A 177 2.64 13.43 46.15
C CYS A 177 1.36 12.67 45.78
N LEU A 178 0.44 13.30 45.04
CA LEU A 178 -0.77 12.67 44.52
C LEU A 178 -0.43 11.55 43.53
N GLU A 179 0.45 11.82 42.57
CA GLU A 179 0.91 10.83 41.58
C GLU A 179 1.58 9.63 42.25
N ARG A 180 2.43 9.89 43.25
CA ARG A 180 3.05 8.82 44.06
C ARG A 180 2.01 8.01 44.82
N GLY A 181 0.96 8.64 45.34
CA GLY A 181 -0.16 7.96 46.00
C GLY A 181 -0.87 6.98 45.05
N GLU A 182 -1.18 7.42 43.84
CA GLU A 182 -1.76 6.57 42.80
C GLU A 182 -0.82 5.42 42.39
N GLN A 183 0.48 5.69 42.25
CA GLN A 183 1.48 4.66 41.96
C GLN A 183 1.52 3.58 43.05
N LEU A 184 1.47 3.97 44.32
CA LEU A 184 1.43 3.03 45.43
C LEU A 184 0.14 2.20 45.45
N ARG A 185 -1.00 2.80 45.09
CA ARG A 185 -2.27 2.07 44.96
C ARG A 185 -2.18 1.01 43.85
N ILE A 186 -1.69 1.40 42.67
CA ILE A 186 -1.48 0.48 41.54
C ILE A 186 -0.56 -0.68 41.96
N LYS A 187 0.54 -0.37 42.64
CA LYS A 187 1.45 -1.41 43.14
C LYS A 187 0.77 -2.35 44.13
N ALA A 188 -0.04 -1.83 45.05
CA ALA A 188 -0.79 -2.65 46.00
C ALA A 188 -1.79 -3.58 45.29
N ASP A 189 -2.48 -3.08 44.26
CA ASP A 189 -3.40 -3.89 43.45
C ASP A 189 -2.66 -5.02 42.70
N MET A 190 -1.49 -4.71 42.13
CA MET A 190 -0.63 -5.70 41.48
C MET A 190 -0.11 -6.76 42.47
N ASP A 191 0.32 -6.34 43.66
CA ASP A 191 0.79 -7.26 44.70
C ASP A 191 -0.36 -8.18 45.17
N GLN A 192 -1.59 -7.67 45.29
CA GLN A 192 -2.77 -8.48 45.61
C GLN A 192 -3.08 -9.51 44.51
N GLN A 193 -3.01 -9.11 43.24
CA GLN A 193 -3.20 -10.03 42.11
C GLN A 193 -2.14 -11.12 42.11
N SER A 194 -0.86 -10.76 42.30
CA SER A 194 0.24 -11.72 42.38
C SER A 194 0.07 -12.69 43.55
N GLN A 195 -0.35 -12.23 44.72
CA GLN A 195 -0.66 -13.12 45.85
C GLN A 195 -1.85 -14.05 45.58
N ALA A 196 -2.86 -13.60 44.84
CA ALA A 196 -3.99 -14.45 44.45
C ALA A 196 -3.57 -15.53 43.45
N GLU A 197 -2.73 -15.18 42.48
CA GLU A 197 -2.13 -16.13 41.54
C GLU A 197 -1.24 -17.16 42.26
N GLU A 198 -0.37 -16.71 43.17
CA GLU A 198 0.51 -17.60 43.93
C GLU A 198 -0.30 -18.59 44.79
N LYS A 199 -1.37 -18.13 45.44
CA LYS A 199 -2.31 -19.01 46.16
C LYS A 199 -2.96 -20.03 45.24
N MET A 200 -3.44 -19.62 44.07
CA MET A 200 -4.03 -20.52 43.08
C MET A 200 -3.02 -21.59 42.64
N TYR A 201 -1.77 -21.22 42.37
CA TYR A 201 -0.72 -22.15 42.01
C TYR A 201 -0.34 -23.09 43.15
N ALA A 202 -0.29 -22.60 44.39
CA ALA A 202 -0.06 -23.41 45.58
C ALA A 202 -1.17 -24.45 45.78
N ASP A 203 -2.43 -24.07 45.58
CA ASP A 203 -3.58 -24.99 45.65
C ASP A 203 -3.51 -26.06 44.56
N LEU A 204 -3.21 -25.68 43.32
CA LEU A 204 -3.01 -26.63 42.21
C LEU A 204 -1.86 -27.60 42.48
N TRP A 205 -0.75 -27.10 43.00
CA TRP A 205 0.39 -27.94 43.38
C TRP A 205 0.04 -28.90 44.51
N HIS A 206 -0.69 -28.43 45.52
CA HIS A 206 -1.17 -29.28 46.61
C HIS A 206 -2.08 -30.40 46.09
N GLN A 207 -2.99 -30.08 45.17
CA GLN A 207 -3.85 -31.07 44.52
C GLN A 207 -3.06 -32.10 43.70
N ASP A 208 -2.06 -31.67 42.91
CA ASP A 208 -1.20 -32.58 42.15
C ASP A 208 -0.38 -33.50 43.07
N MET A 209 0.15 -32.96 44.17
CA MET A 209 0.83 -33.75 45.20
C MET A 209 -0.08 -34.82 45.80
N LEU A 210 -1.32 -34.47 46.17
CA LEU A 210 -2.30 -35.43 46.68
C LEU A 210 -2.67 -36.49 45.62
N ALA A 211 -2.82 -36.10 44.36
CA ALA A 211 -3.14 -37.02 43.27
C ALA A 211 -1.99 -38.01 43.00
N LYS A 212 -0.74 -37.57 43.08
CA LYS A 212 0.45 -38.44 42.98
C LYS A 212 0.54 -39.40 44.14
N ALA A 213 0.37 -38.93 45.37
CA ALA A 213 0.34 -39.80 46.56
C ALA A 213 -0.78 -40.85 46.47
N ALA A 214 -1.98 -40.47 46.02
CA ALA A 214 -3.09 -41.41 45.83
C ALA A 214 -2.79 -42.44 44.72
N ARG A 215 -2.07 -42.04 43.65
CA ARG A 215 -1.63 -42.98 42.61
C ARG A 215 -0.61 -43.97 43.15
N GLU A 216 0.41 -43.49 43.87
CA GLU A 216 1.44 -44.35 44.48
C GLU A 216 0.82 -45.37 45.45
N GLU A 217 -0.15 -44.95 46.26
CA GLU A 217 -0.89 -45.83 47.16
C GLU A 217 -1.69 -46.90 46.38
N ARG A 218 -2.39 -46.52 45.31
CA ARG A 218 -3.09 -47.48 44.44
C ARG A 218 -2.13 -48.48 43.80
N GLU A 219 -1.01 -48.00 43.23
CA GLU A 219 0.01 -48.86 42.64
C GLU A 219 0.67 -49.79 43.68
N ALA A 220 0.87 -49.32 44.91
CA ALA A 220 1.34 -50.13 46.02
C ALA A 220 0.33 -51.23 46.39
N GLN A 221 -0.96 -50.89 46.48
CA GLN A 221 -2.04 -51.85 46.73
C GLN A 221 -2.15 -52.89 45.61
N GLU A 222 -2.12 -52.48 44.34
CA GLU A 222 -2.14 -53.39 43.19
C GLU A 222 -0.90 -54.30 43.14
N ARG A 223 0.29 -53.77 43.48
CA ARG A 223 1.50 -54.59 43.64
C ARG A 223 1.34 -55.59 44.77
N HIS A 224 0.80 -55.17 45.90
CA HIS A 224 0.56 -56.06 47.04
C HIS A 224 -0.44 -57.16 46.68
N ALA A 225 -1.55 -56.83 46.01
CA ALA A 225 -2.54 -57.79 45.55
C ALA A 225 -1.95 -58.82 44.57
N ARG A 226 -1.17 -58.38 43.57
CA ARG A 226 -0.46 -59.28 42.63
C ARG A 226 0.53 -60.21 43.34
N ASN A 227 1.26 -59.68 44.32
CA ASN A 227 2.18 -60.48 45.13
C ASN A 227 1.41 -61.52 45.96
N GLN A 228 0.27 -61.16 46.57
CA GLN A 228 -0.57 -62.10 47.29
C GLN A 228 -1.14 -63.20 46.38
N GLU A 229 -1.58 -62.85 45.17
CA GLU A 229 -2.07 -63.83 44.20
C GLU A 229 -0.96 -64.80 43.77
N THR A 230 0.22 -64.28 43.48
CA THR A 230 1.41 -65.09 43.15
C THR A 230 1.79 -66.00 44.32
N LEU A 231 1.69 -65.52 45.57
CA LEU A 231 1.96 -66.32 46.74
C LEU A 231 0.92 -67.44 46.93
N LYS A 232 -0.36 -67.17 46.66
CA LYS A 232 -1.42 -68.20 46.67
C LYS A 232 -1.18 -69.27 45.61
N THR A 233 -0.77 -68.90 44.40
CA THR A 233 -0.46 -69.88 43.34
C THR A 233 0.76 -70.72 43.70
N LEU A 234 1.82 -70.11 44.24
CA LEU A 234 3.00 -70.83 44.74
C LEU A 234 2.66 -71.79 45.89
N GLN A 235 1.79 -71.39 46.82
CA GLN A 235 1.32 -72.28 47.89
C GLN A 235 0.57 -73.50 47.33
N LYS A 236 -0.31 -73.30 46.33
CA LYS A 236 -0.99 -74.41 45.64
C LYS A 236 0.01 -75.34 44.95
N GLN A 237 1.02 -74.79 44.28
CA GLN A 237 2.07 -75.58 43.63
C GLN A 237 2.88 -76.39 44.64
N LYS A 238 3.25 -75.77 45.78
CA LYS A 238 3.96 -76.46 46.87
C LYS A 238 3.12 -77.60 47.45
N ALA A 239 1.84 -77.37 47.72
CA ALA A 239 0.93 -78.40 48.20
C ALA A 239 0.76 -79.55 47.19
N ALA A 240 0.63 -79.24 45.90
CA ALA A 240 0.57 -80.26 44.84
C ALA A 240 1.87 -81.08 44.75
N LEU A 241 3.02 -80.43 44.93
CA LEU A 241 4.32 -81.10 44.93
C LEU A 241 4.52 -81.99 46.17
N GLU A 242 4.05 -81.53 47.34
CA GLU A 242 4.01 -82.33 48.57
C GLU A 242 3.08 -83.54 48.45
N ALA A 243 1.90 -83.39 47.85
CA ALA A 243 0.99 -84.50 47.56
C ALA A 243 1.65 -85.54 46.64
N LYS A 244 2.26 -85.10 45.52
CA LYS A 244 3.04 -86.00 44.64
C LYS A 244 4.16 -86.73 45.36
N LYS A 245 4.85 -86.08 46.30
CA LYS A 245 5.88 -86.73 47.13
C LYS A 245 5.29 -87.78 48.07
N GLN A 246 4.12 -87.52 48.65
CA GLN A 246 3.43 -88.51 49.51
C GLN A 246 2.96 -89.71 48.68
N ASP A 247 2.38 -89.48 47.50
CA ASP A 247 1.96 -90.55 46.60
C ASP A 247 3.16 -91.39 46.13
N ALA A 248 4.28 -90.75 45.78
CA ALA A 248 5.51 -91.46 45.43
C ALA A 248 6.06 -92.32 46.58
N LYS A 249 5.92 -91.86 47.84
CA LYS A 249 6.29 -92.68 49.01
C LYS A 249 5.36 -93.87 49.17
N ARG A 250 4.05 -93.69 49.01
CA ARG A 250 3.06 -94.78 49.07
C ARG A 250 3.32 -95.83 47.99
N LEU A 251 3.53 -95.40 46.75
CA LEU A 251 3.90 -96.29 45.65
C LEU A 251 5.18 -97.08 45.95
N LYS A 252 6.19 -96.43 46.53
CA LYS A 252 7.43 -97.12 46.94
C LYS A 252 7.21 -98.15 48.06
N GLU A 253 6.32 -97.87 49.00
CA GLU A 253 5.94 -98.82 50.05
C GLU A 253 5.16 -100.01 49.47
N GLU A 254 4.26 -99.77 48.51
CA GLU A 254 3.50 -100.79 47.79
C GLU A 254 4.42 -101.67 46.91
N GLU A 255 5.33 -101.07 46.14
CA GLU A 255 6.38 -101.78 45.40
C GLU A 255 7.25 -102.64 46.34
N GLY A 256 7.60 -102.10 47.52
CA GLY A 256 8.33 -102.84 48.54
C GLY A 256 7.58 -104.07 49.07
N ARG A 257 6.26 -103.97 49.24
CA ARG A 257 5.41 -105.10 49.66
C ARG A 257 5.32 -106.16 48.55
N LEU A 258 5.08 -105.74 47.30
CA LEU A 258 5.02 -106.65 46.15
C LEU A 258 6.35 -107.39 45.95
N LEU A 259 7.49 -106.71 46.08
CA LEU A 259 8.81 -107.33 46.02
C LEU A 259 9.05 -108.33 47.16
N ALA A 260 8.49 -108.10 48.35
CA ALA A 260 8.58 -109.05 49.46
C ALA A 260 7.72 -110.30 49.19
N GLU A 261 6.50 -110.12 48.66
CA GLU A 261 5.62 -111.21 48.24
C GLU A 261 6.25 -112.05 47.11
N GLU A 262 6.86 -111.41 46.11
CA GLU A 262 7.58 -112.08 45.02
C GLU A 262 8.77 -112.89 45.55
N ARG A 263 9.51 -112.36 46.54
CA ARG A 263 10.62 -113.09 47.19
C ARG A 263 10.15 -114.31 47.95
N GLU A 264 9.04 -114.22 48.68
CA GLU A 264 8.48 -115.37 49.39
C GLU A 264 7.96 -116.44 48.42
N LEU A 265 7.31 -116.04 47.32
CA LEU A 265 6.91 -116.96 46.25
C LEU A 265 8.13 -117.67 45.62
N ARG A 266 9.20 -116.94 45.29
CA ARG A 266 10.44 -117.53 44.76
C ARG A 266 11.09 -118.51 45.74
N LYS A 267 11.11 -118.21 47.04
CA LYS A 267 11.61 -119.16 48.06
C LYS A 267 10.78 -120.44 48.08
N MET A 268 9.45 -120.33 47.97
CA MET A 268 8.56 -121.49 47.93
C MET A 268 8.77 -122.32 46.64
N GLU A 269 9.00 -121.67 45.51
CA GLU A 269 9.36 -122.34 44.25
C GLU A 269 10.73 -123.03 44.32
N GLU A 270 11.75 -122.38 44.87
CA GLU A 270 13.08 -122.98 45.09
C GLU A 270 13.01 -124.19 46.02
N GLN A 271 12.22 -124.12 47.10
CA GLN A 271 11.99 -125.25 48.00
C GLN A 271 11.31 -126.43 47.29
N ARG A 272 10.31 -126.16 46.43
CA ARG A 272 9.66 -127.20 45.61
C ARG A 272 10.63 -127.82 44.61
N ALA A 273 11.44 -127.01 43.92
CA ALA A 273 12.44 -127.49 42.98
C ALA A 273 13.54 -128.33 43.67
N GLN A 274 13.95 -127.97 44.88
CA GLN A 274 14.88 -128.76 45.68
C GLN A 274 14.28 -130.11 46.10
N GLN A 275 13.02 -130.14 46.54
CA GLN A 275 12.32 -131.38 46.88
C GLN A 275 12.19 -132.31 45.66
N GLU A 276 11.85 -131.75 44.50
CA GLU A 276 11.74 -132.52 43.25
C GLU A 276 13.11 -133.08 42.80
N LYS A 277 14.18 -132.31 42.96
CA LYS A 277 15.56 -132.77 42.70
C LYS A 277 15.98 -133.91 43.61
N LEU A 278 15.66 -133.83 44.91
CA LEU A 278 15.95 -134.90 45.88
C LEU A 278 15.16 -136.18 45.58
N ALA A 279 13.87 -136.05 45.20
CA ALA A 279 13.05 -137.19 44.80
C ALA A 279 13.61 -137.91 43.55
N LYS A 280 14.02 -137.15 42.53
CA LYS A 280 14.67 -137.69 41.32
C LYS A 280 16.01 -138.39 41.64
N GLN A 281 16.79 -137.85 42.58
CA GLN A 281 18.04 -138.49 43.04
C GLN A 281 17.80 -139.79 43.82
N GLN A 282 16.74 -139.85 44.63
CA GLN A 282 16.35 -141.07 45.36
C GLN A 282 15.87 -142.17 44.40
N GLN A 283 15.02 -141.83 43.43
CA GLN A 283 14.59 -142.76 42.38
C GLN A 283 15.77 -143.34 41.60
N ALA A 284 16.70 -142.48 41.14
CA ALA A 284 17.91 -142.94 40.45
C ALA A 284 18.78 -143.87 41.32
N ARG A 285 18.83 -143.65 42.64
CA ARG A 285 19.60 -144.49 43.58
C ARG A 285 18.95 -145.86 43.78
N GLU A 286 17.62 -145.93 43.85
CA GLU A 286 16.85 -147.18 43.94
C GLU A 286 16.95 -148.00 42.65
N ASP A 287 16.89 -147.35 41.49
CA ASP A 287 17.09 -147.99 40.18
C ASP A 287 18.50 -148.60 40.04
N ILE A 288 19.53 -147.90 40.52
CA ILE A 288 20.90 -148.44 40.54
C ILE A 288 21.03 -149.62 41.52
N ALA A 289 20.43 -149.53 42.71
CA ALA A 289 20.49 -150.60 43.72
C ALA A 289 19.78 -151.88 43.27
N THR A 290 18.62 -151.76 42.61
CA THR A 290 17.90 -152.89 42.01
C THR A 290 18.68 -153.52 40.87
N ASN A 291 19.32 -152.71 40.01
CA ASN A 291 20.17 -153.20 38.92
C ASN A 291 21.41 -153.95 39.42
N ILE A 292 22.07 -153.46 40.47
CA ILE A 292 23.20 -154.14 41.11
C ILE A 292 22.74 -155.48 41.72
N ARG A 293 21.61 -155.50 42.45
CA ARG A 293 21.06 -156.73 43.06
C ARG A 293 20.70 -157.79 42.01
N LEU A 294 20.20 -157.37 40.85
CA LEU A 294 19.92 -158.25 39.71
C LEU A 294 21.21 -158.78 39.04
N LYS A 295 22.25 -157.94 38.90
CA LYS A 295 23.58 -158.36 38.39
C LYS A 295 24.28 -159.37 39.30
N THR A 296 24.22 -159.21 40.62
CA THR A 296 24.86 -160.14 41.57
C THR A 296 24.17 -161.51 41.59
N LYS A 297 22.83 -161.54 41.47
CA LYS A 297 22.06 -162.80 41.35
C LYS A 297 22.29 -163.53 40.03
N ARG A 298 22.54 -162.80 38.93
CA ARG A 298 22.90 -163.39 37.62
C ARG A 298 24.30 -164.01 37.66
N ARG A 299 25.31 -163.28 38.13
CA ARG A 299 26.70 -163.78 38.22
C ARG A 299 26.90 -165.02 39.09
N ALA A 300 26.11 -165.17 40.16
CA ALA A 300 26.18 -166.34 41.02
C ALA A 300 25.58 -167.63 40.39
N LYS A 301 24.65 -167.48 39.44
CA LYS A 301 24.10 -168.60 38.65
C LYS A 301 24.97 -168.93 37.44
N GLU A 302 25.48 -167.89 36.76
CA GLU A 302 26.38 -168.02 35.61
C GLU A 302 27.67 -168.81 35.96
N MET A 303 28.24 -168.62 37.16
CA MET A 303 29.46 -169.35 37.57
C MET A 303 29.25 -170.85 37.88
N GLN A 304 28.01 -171.30 38.13
CA GLN A 304 27.66 -172.73 38.24
C GLN A 304 27.31 -173.36 36.88
N GLU A 305 26.88 -172.54 35.91
CA GLU A 305 26.49 -172.96 34.55
C GLU A 305 27.68 -172.92 33.57
N GLU A 306 28.67 -172.03 33.76
CA GLU A 306 29.88 -171.90 32.93
C GLU A 306 30.78 -173.16 32.94
N LEU A 307 30.86 -173.91 34.04
CA LEU A 307 31.59 -175.19 34.11
C LEU A 307 30.90 -176.34 33.35
N ALA A 308 29.60 -176.20 33.05
CA ALA A 308 28.81 -177.18 32.29
C ALA A 308 28.59 -176.76 30.83
N LEU A 309 28.76 -175.47 30.51
CA LEU A 309 28.61 -174.90 29.17
C LEU A 309 29.91 -174.85 28.35
N ASP A 310 31.10 -174.88 28.99
CA ASP A 310 32.40 -174.97 28.29
C ASP A 310 32.56 -176.24 27.43
N MET A 311 31.74 -177.27 27.65
CA MET A 311 31.72 -178.48 26.82
C MET A 311 30.69 -178.46 25.67
N ASN A 312 29.70 -177.56 25.71
CA ASN A 312 28.64 -177.48 24.69
C ASN A 312 28.78 -176.27 23.74
N ILE A 313 29.65 -175.31 24.05
CA ILE A 313 29.83 -174.06 23.27
C ILE A 313 30.90 -174.18 22.16
N LEU A 314 31.64 -175.29 22.10
CA LEU A 314 32.53 -175.61 20.96
C LEU A 314 31.78 -176.03 19.69
N GLU A 315 30.46 -176.26 19.76
CA GLU A 315 29.70 -176.88 18.67
C GLU A 315 28.62 -175.98 18.05
N LYS A 316 28.41 -174.75 18.57
CA LYS A 316 27.35 -173.89 18.06
C LYS A 316 27.73 -172.41 17.98
N LEU A 317 28.05 -172.03 16.75
CA LEU A 317 27.63 -170.76 16.11
C LEU A 317 28.71 -169.67 16.16
N LEU A 318 29.51 -169.42 15.12
CA LEU A 318 29.44 -169.79 13.69
C LEU A 318 28.11 -169.50 12.96
N SER A 319 27.11 -168.93 13.64
CA SER A 319 26.00 -168.19 13.01
C SER A 319 25.71 -166.96 13.84
N ASP A 320 26.13 -165.82 13.30
CA ASP A 320 25.61 -164.48 13.61
C ASP A 320 26.32 -163.69 14.72
N SER A 321 27.40 -162.99 14.32
CA SER A 321 27.55 -161.55 14.64
C SER A 321 28.90 -161.01 14.15
N ARG A 322 28.93 -160.52 12.90
CA ARG A 322 29.78 -159.38 12.54
C ARG A 322 29.27 -158.72 11.26
N ASN A 323 28.41 -157.71 11.39
CA ASN A 323 28.45 -156.45 10.62
C ASN A 323 27.34 -155.43 11.01
N GLU A 324 27.00 -155.28 12.30
CA GLU A 324 26.28 -154.11 12.83
C GLU A 324 27.15 -152.82 12.89
N ALA A 325 28.34 -152.83 12.28
CA ALA A 325 29.27 -151.70 12.33
C ALA A 325 29.05 -150.62 11.25
N MET A 326 28.20 -150.86 10.22
CA MET A 326 27.99 -149.89 9.12
C MET A 326 26.87 -148.85 9.36
N GLU A 327 25.83 -149.13 10.15
CA GLU A 327 24.69 -148.18 10.29
C GLU A 327 24.99 -146.94 11.15
N ILE A 328 25.92 -147.02 12.11
CA ILE A 328 26.24 -145.90 13.00
C ILE A 328 26.98 -144.76 12.27
N ALA A 329 27.64 -145.04 11.14
CA ALA A 329 28.44 -144.05 10.40
C ALA A 329 27.60 -143.13 9.50
N GLN A 330 26.47 -143.59 8.94
CA GLN A 330 25.63 -142.80 8.03
C GLN A 330 24.79 -141.74 8.77
N ARG A 331 24.19 -142.08 9.92
CA ARG A 331 23.35 -141.15 10.72
C ARG A 331 24.09 -139.92 11.27
N LYS A 332 25.42 -139.98 11.42
CA LYS A 332 26.26 -138.87 11.89
C LYS A 332 26.66 -137.87 10.80
N LYS A 333 26.39 -138.19 9.52
CA LYS A 333 26.69 -137.32 8.38
C LYS A 333 25.50 -136.45 8.02
N GLU A 334 24.30 -137.01 8.02
CA GLU A 334 23.03 -136.30 7.75
C GLU A 334 22.75 -135.18 8.77
N LEU A 335 22.97 -135.43 10.06
CA LEU A 335 22.76 -134.42 11.12
C LEU A 335 23.71 -133.20 11.02
N ARG A 336 24.89 -133.36 10.41
CA ARG A 336 25.86 -132.27 10.21
C ARG A 336 25.54 -131.42 8.98
N GLU A 337 24.92 -132.00 7.97
CA GLU A 337 24.46 -131.29 6.77
C GLU A 337 23.21 -130.45 7.08
N GLU A 338 22.32 -130.92 7.95
CA GLU A 338 21.16 -130.13 8.42
C GLU A 338 21.56 -128.92 9.31
N ASP A 339 22.50 -129.09 10.25
CA ASP A 339 23.00 -127.97 11.09
C ASP A 339 23.73 -126.89 10.27
N GLN A 340 24.43 -127.28 9.19
CA GLN A 340 25.05 -126.35 8.25
C GLN A 340 24.00 -125.56 7.45
N ARG A 341 22.96 -126.23 6.92
CA ARG A 341 21.87 -125.57 6.19
C ARG A 341 21.09 -124.59 7.07
N TYR A 342 20.84 -124.92 8.33
CA TYR A 342 20.16 -124.02 9.26
C TYR A 342 20.99 -122.77 9.60
N ARG A 343 22.32 -122.91 9.74
CA ARG A 343 23.22 -121.75 9.92
C ARG A 343 23.33 -120.87 8.68
N GLU A 344 23.30 -121.46 7.50
CA GLU A 344 23.29 -120.71 6.24
C GLU A 344 21.98 -119.93 6.05
N TYR A 345 20.84 -120.53 6.42
CA TYR A 345 19.54 -119.84 6.45
C TYR A 345 19.54 -118.65 7.42
N LEU A 346 20.00 -118.81 8.66
CA LEU A 346 20.09 -117.70 9.63
C LEU A 346 21.01 -116.57 9.14
N ARG A 347 22.11 -116.90 8.45
CA ARG A 347 23.01 -115.90 7.83
C ARG A 347 22.35 -115.17 6.67
N GLN A 348 21.49 -115.82 5.90
CA GLN A 348 20.72 -115.18 4.84
C GLN A 348 19.66 -114.24 5.44
N THR A 349 18.90 -114.68 6.44
CA THR A 349 17.90 -113.83 7.12
C THR A 349 18.54 -112.60 7.77
N ALA A 350 19.70 -112.75 8.42
CA ALA A 350 20.42 -111.61 9.01
C ALA A 350 20.92 -110.61 7.95
N ARG A 351 21.32 -111.08 6.76
CA ARG A 351 21.70 -110.19 5.64
C ARG A 351 20.50 -109.45 5.06
N GLU A 352 19.36 -110.13 4.92
CA GLU A 352 18.12 -109.51 4.47
C GLU A 352 17.62 -108.45 5.46
N ASP A 353 17.73 -108.70 6.76
CA ASP A 353 17.36 -107.72 7.79
C ASP A 353 18.34 -106.52 7.82
N GLU A 354 19.65 -106.74 7.65
CA GLU A 354 20.62 -105.64 7.47
C GLU A 354 20.33 -104.80 6.21
N GLU A 355 19.87 -105.42 5.12
CA GLU A 355 19.47 -104.70 3.90
C GLU A 355 18.20 -103.87 4.13
N ARG A 356 17.21 -104.41 4.85
CA ARG A 356 15.99 -103.67 5.26
C ARG A 356 16.31 -102.51 6.18
N ASP A 357 17.17 -102.70 7.17
CA ASP A 357 17.61 -101.63 8.07
C ASP A 357 18.32 -100.51 7.30
N ARG A 358 19.19 -100.86 6.34
CA ARG A 358 19.82 -99.88 5.44
C ARG A 358 18.82 -99.13 4.55
N GLU A 359 17.73 -99.76 4.14
CA GLU A 359 16.66 -99.09 3.39
C GLU A 359 15.85 -98.15 4.28
N ILE A 360 15.57 -98.53 5.52
CA ILE A 360 14.92 -97.69 6.52
C ILE A 360 15.81 -96.48 6.86
N ASP A 361 17.10 -96.69 7.09
CA ASP A 361 18.07 -95.62 7.37
C ASP A 361 18.12 -94.60 6.21
N LYS A 362 18.11 -95.06 4.95
CA LYS A 362 18.03 -94.16 3.78
C LYS A 362 16.75 -93.33 3.76
N LEU A 363 15.61 -93.90 4.17
CA LEU A 363 14.34 -93.17 4.25
C LEU A 363 14.33 -92.16 5.39
N VAL A 364 14.91 -92.51 6.55
CA VAL A 364 15.08 -91.62 7.69
C VAL A 364 16.01 -90.46 7.33
N ASP A 365 17.16 -90.75 6.71
CA ASP A 365 18.10 -89.73 6.23
C ASP A 365 17.45 -88.78 5.22
N ALA A 366 16.64 -89.30 4.29
CA ALA A 366 15.91 -88.48 3.34
C ALA A 366 14.90 -87.53 4.02
N GLU A 367 14.19 -88.00 5.06
CA GLU A 367 13.26 -87.14 5.82
C GLU A 367 14.00 -86.13 6.70
N VAL A 368 15.13 -86.51 7.32
CA VAL A 368 16.01 -85.58 8.05
C VAL A 368 16.54 -84.48 7.11
N GLN A 369 16.96 -84.84 5.90
CA GLN A 369 17.39 -83.87 4.88
C GLN A 369 16.25 -82.93 4.47
N ARG A 370 15.02 -83.43 4.32
CA ARG A 370 13.84 -82.59 4.04
C ARG A 370 13.53 -81.61 5.17
N GLN A 371 13.59 -82.06 6.42
CA GLN A 371 13.38 -81.18 7.58
C GLN A 371 14.51 -80.15 7.72
N TRP A 372 15.75 -80.53 7.40
CA TRP A 372 16.90 -79.62 7.34
C TRP A 372 16.74 -78.57 6.24
N GLN A 373 16.31 -78.96 5.05
CA GLN A 373 15.99 -78.04 3.95
C GLN A 373 14.88 -77.05 4.33
N LYS A 374 13.80 -77.50 4.98
CA LYS A 374 12.75 -76.61 5.51
C LYS A 374 13.32 -75.56 6.48
N ARG A 375 14.20 -75.97 7.41
CA ARG A 375 14.87 -75.04 8.34
C ARG A 375 15.80 -74.07 7.63
N LEU A 376 16.55 -74.53 6.62
CA LEU A 376 17.40 -73.67 5.80
C LEU A 376 16.58 -72.64 5.01
N ASP A 377 15.45 -73.04 4.45
CA ASP A 377 14.52 -72.15 3.74
C ASP A 377 13.91 -71.12 4.69
N GLU A 378 13.50 -71.53 5.89
CA GLU A 378 13.02 -70.59 6.93
C GLU A 378 14.11 -69.58 7.31
N TRP A 379 15.35 -70.04 7.50
CA TRP A 379 16.49 -69.16 7.76
C TRP A 379 16.82 -68.24 6.58
N ALA A 380 16.67 -68.72 5.34
CA ALA A 380 16.83 -67.90 4.14
C ALA A 380 15.76 -66.80 4.08
N ARG A 381 14.49 -67.15 4.29
CA ARG A 381 13.38 -66.18 4.36
C ARG A 381 13.56 -65.17 5.49
N GLN A 382 14.01 -65.60 6.67
CA GLN A 382 14.28 -64.70 7.79
C GLN A 382 15.45 -63.76 7.49
N ARG A 383 16.54 -64.26 6.88
CA ARG A 383 17.67 -63.42 6.46
C ARG A 383 17.24 -62.42 5.40
N GLU A 384 16.43 -62.83 4.43
CA GLU A 384 15.92 -61.95 3.39
C GLU A 384 14.96 -60.90 3.95
N ALA A 385 14.07 -61.27 4.88
CA ALA A 385 13.20 -60.32 5.59
C ALA A 385 14.01 -59.30 6.41
N ARG A 386 15.06 -59.75 7.12
CA ARG A 386 15.99 -58.86 7.84
C ARG A 386 16.74 -57.94 6.89
N LYS A 387 17.19 -58.45 5.74
CA LYS A 387 17.85 -57.65 4.71
C LYS A 387 16.91 -56.59 4.14
N ARG A 388 15.68 -56.97 3.76
CA ARG A 388 14.64 -56.03 3.28
C ARG A 388 14.30 -54.96 4.34
N LEU A 389 14.18 -55.36 5.61
CA LEU A 389 13.97 -54.41 6.70
C LEU A 389 15.15 -53.42 6.82
N MET A 390 16.39 -53.93 6.78
CA MET A 390 17.59 -53.09 6.82
C MET A 390 17.66 -52.14 5.63
N ASP A 391 17.38 -52.62 4.42
CA ASP A 391 17.35 -51.81 3.19
C ASP A 391 16.30 -50.69 3.30
N ASN A 392 15.12 -51.00 3.86
CA ASN A 392 14.07 -50.01 4.12
C ASN A 392 14.51 -48.98 5.18
N VAL A 393 15.13 -49.42 6.28
CA VAL A 393 15.66 -48.50 7.32
C VAL A 393 16.72 -47.57 6.71
N LEU A 394 17.63 -48.10 5.90
CA LEU A 394 18.65 -47.30 5.22
C LEU A 394 18.05 -46.37 4.16
N ALA A 395 17.00 -46.77 3.45
CA ALA A 395 16.28 -45.92 2.51
C ALA A 395 15.58 -44.75 3.22
N VAL A 396 14.88 -45.02 4.32
CA VAL A 396 14.24 -43.98 5.15
C VAL A 396 15.29 -43.05 5.76
N ARG A 397 16.42 -43.59 6.25
CA ARG A 397 17.53 -42.78 6.77
C ARG A 397 18.10 -41.86 5.70
N ARG A 398 18.29 -42.35 4.46
CA ARG A 398 18.72 -41.55 3.32
C ARG A 398 17.74 -40.42 3.01
N GLN A 399 16.45 -40.72 2.92
CA GLN A 399 15.41 -39.72 2.70
C GLN A 399 15.38 -38.66 3.81
N GLN A 400 15.56 -39.05 5.08
CA GLN A 400 15.63 -38.10 6.20
C GLN A 400 16.86 -37.19 6.10
N VAL A 401 18.01 -37.72 5.70
CA VAL A 401 19.22 -36.91 5.49
C VAL A 401 19.03 -35.97 4.31
N GLU A 402 18.49 -36.44 3.19
CA GLU A 402 18.21 -35.62 2.01
C GLU A 402 17.19 -34.51 2.32
N ALA A 403 16.13 -34.81 3.08
CA ALA A 403 15.15 -33.82 3.52
C ALA A 403 15.80 -32.74 4.41
N LYS A 404 16.64 -33.14 5.37
CA LYS A 404 17.38 -32.19 6.23
C LYS A 404 18.38 -31.35 5.44
N LEU A 405 19.06 -31.93 4.45
CA LEU A 405 19.96 -31.19 3.57
C LEU A 405 19.20 -30.19 2.71
N ALA A 406 18.03 -30.56 2.17
CA ALA A 406 17.19 -29.67 1.39
C ALA A 406 16.60 -28.52 2.25
N GLU A 407 16.20 -28.80 3.49
CA GLU A 407 15.76 -27.80 4.45
C GLU A 407 16.89 -26.81 4.80
N ASN A 408 18.09 -27.32 5.05
CA ASN A 408 19.28 -26.50 5.29
C ASN A 408 19.63 -25.64 4.06
N ALA A 409 19.57 -26.20 2.85
CA ALA A 409 19.81 -25.44 1.62
C ALA A 409 18.79 -24.31 1.44
N LYS A 410 17.50 -24.55 1.72
CA LYS A 410 16.47 -23.50 1.74
C LYS A 410 16.77 -22.43 2.78
N ALA A 411 17.13 -22.82 4.00
CA ALA A 411 17.50 -21.88 5.05
C ALA A 411 18.73 -21.03 4.67
N GLN A 412 19.73 -21.61 4.01
CA GLN A 412 20.88 -20.86 3.50
C GLN A 412 20.51 -19.86 2.40
N ILE A 413 19.59 -20.23 1.50
CA ILE A 413 19.08 -19.33 0.45
C ILE A 413 18.30 -18.17 1.08
N GLU A 414 17.43 -18.43 2.05
CA GLU A 414 16.69 -17.37 2.76
C GLU A 414 17.64 -16.46 3.53
N LEU A 415 18.63 -17.00 4.22
CA LEU A 415 19.67 -16.21 4.90
C LEU A 415 20.48 -15.34 3.91
N GLN A 416 20.78 -15.85 2.72
CA GLN A 416 21.43 -15.07 1.66
C GLN A 416 20.54 -13.92 1.18
N LYS A 417 19.23 -14.17 0.95
CA LYS A 417 18.28 -13.12 0.58
C LYS A 417 18.15 -12.06 1.67
N GLU A 418 18.06 -12.46 2.94
CA GLU A 418 18.03 -11.53 4.07
C GLU A 418 19.29 -10.68 4.13
N ARG A 419 20.46 -11.29 3.89
CA ARG A 419 21.74 -10.58 3.82
C ARG A 419 21.79 -9.59 2.65
N GLU A 420 21.32 -9.98 1.48
CA GLU A 420 21.22 -9.11 0.30
C GLU A 420 20.28 -7.93 0.54
N LEU A 421 19.11 -8.18 1.15
CA LEU A 421 18.16 -7.13 1.53
C LEU A 421 18.76 -6.17 2.56
N MET A 422 19.45 -6.69 3.57
CA MET A 422 20.15 -5.88 4.56
C MET A 422 21.26 -5.04 3.91
N GLN A 423 22.00 -5.62 2.97
CA GLN A 423 23.05 -4.92 2.26
C GLN A 423 22.50 -3.83 1.34
N ALA A 424 21.42 -4.10 0.61
CA ALA A 424 20.70 -3.11 -0.18
C ALA A 424 20.16 -1.96 0.69
N ALA A 425 19.60 -2.27 1.88
CA ALA A 425 19.15 -1.26 2.82
C ALA A 425 20.30 -0.40 3.36
N MET A 426 21.46 -1.01 3.64
CA MET A 426 22.66 -0.28 4.06
C MET A 426 23.20 0.62 2.95
N ASP A 427 23.16 0.18 1.70
CA ASP A 427 23.63 0.97 0.56
C ASP A 427 22.66 2.12 0.24
N GLU A 428 21.34 1.90 0.31
CA GLU A 428 20.34 2.98 0.25
C GLU A 428 20.52 4.00 1.38
N HIS A 429 20.76 3.53 2.61
CA HIS A 429 21.04 4.43 3.74
C HIS A 429 22.29 5.29 3.50
N LYS A 430 23.38 4.70 3.02
CA LYS A 430 24.60 5.44 2.66
C LYS A 430 24.33 6.47 1.56
N ARG A 431 23.56 6.12 0.53
CA ARG A 431 23.19 7.07 -0.54
C ARG A 431 22.41 8.26 0.02
N LEU A 432 21.43 8.01 0.88
CA LEU A 432 20.65 9.08 1.54
C LEU A 432 21.53 9.94 2.46
N GLU A 433 22.49 9.35 3.17
CA GLU A 433 23.46 10.12 3.98
C GLU A 433 24.38 10.98 3.10
N GLU A 434 24.89 10.44 2.00
CA GLU A 434 25.71 11.19 1.04
C GLU A 434 24.94 12.36 0.41
N GLU A 435 23.68 12.15 0.06
CA GLU A 435 22.78 13.20 -0.45
C GLU A 435 22.51 14.28 0.60
N LYS A 436 22.24 13.91 1.86
CA LYS A 436 22.09 14.87 2.96
C LYS A 436 23.36 15.67 3.19
N LEU A 437 24.52 15.01 3.24
CA LEU A 437 25.82 15.68 3.39
C LEU A 437 26.13 16.59 2.20
N ALA A 438 25.77 16.19 0.98
CA ALA A 438 25.88 17.04 -0.20
C ALA A 438 24.95 18.26 -0.13
N GLY A 439 23.72 18.08 0.37
CA GLY A 439 22.77 19.15 0.64
C GLY A 439 23.35 20.19 1.61
N ILE A 440 23.82 19.72 2.78
CA ILE A 440 24.47 20.57 3.79
C ILE A 440 25.68 21.30 3.21
N ARG A 441 26.52 20.63 2.40
CA ARG A 441 27.65 21.27 1.73
C ARG A 441 27.22 22.39 0.78
N ARG A 442 26.14 22.18 0.01
CA ARG A 442 25.60 23.22 -0.90
C ARG A 442 25.02 24.39 -0.12
N GLU A 443 24.26 24.13 0.95
CA GLU A 443 23.71 25.18 1.82
C GLU A 443 24.81 26.00 2.48
N ASN A 444 25.85 25.34 3.02
CA ASN A 444 27.00 26.03 3.60
C ASN A 444 27.76 26.86 2.57
N LEU A 445 27.91 26.35 1.33
CA LEU A 445 28.56 27.10 0.26
C LEU A 445 27.73 28.31 -0.17
N ALA A 446 26.42 28.16 -0.34
CA ALA A 446 25.51 29.26 -0.65
C ALA A 446 25.53 30.32 0.45
N TYR A 447 25.53 29.89 1.72
CA TYR A 447 25.66 30.79 2.86
C TYR A 447 27.00 31.52 2.89
N GLN A 448 28.09 30.84 2.54
CA GLN A 448 29.41 31.45 2.39
C GLN A 448 29.42 32.51 1.29
N ASP A 449 28.84 32.21 0.12
CA ASP A 449 28.73 33.14 -1.00
C ASP A 449 27.87 34.35 -0.66
N ASP A 450 26.76 34.17 0.06
CA ASP A 450 25.92 35.26 0.56
C ASP A 450 26.69 36.17 1.53
N LEU A 451 27.50 35.59 2.42
CA LEU A 451 28.33 36.35 3.36
C LEU A 451 29.41 37.17 2.62
N LEU A 452 30.04 36.57 1.60
CA LEU A 452 30.99 37.27 0.74
C LEU A 452 30.30 38.40 -0.04
N GLY A 453 29.10 38.17 -0.55
CA GLY A 453 28.28 39.20 -1.20
C GLY A 453 27.93 40.37 -0.27
N GLN A 454 27.61 40.10 1.00
CA GLN A 454 27.37 41.14 2.01
C GLN A 454 28.63 41.94 2.32
N LEU A 455 29.79 41.28 2.41
CA LEU A 455 31.08 41.95 2.61
C LEU A 455 31.42 42.86 1.44
N ASP A 456 31.24 42.39 0.20
CA ASP A 456 31.48 43.18 -1.02
C ASP A 456 30.52 44.37 -1.12
N TYR A 457 29.24 44.17 -0.78
CA TYR A 457 28.25 45.26 -0.74
C TYR A 457 28.66 46.33 0.30
N THR A 458 29.01 45.91 1.51
CA THR A 458 29.46 46.82 2.57
C THR A 458 30.72 47.57 2.17
N ARG A 459 31.66 46.89 1.50
CA ARG A 459 32.90 47.50 0.98
C ARG A 459 32.60 48.56 -0.07
N ARG A 460 31.73 48.26 -1.05
CA ARG A 460 31.31 49.24 -2.07
C ARG A 460 30.59 50.42 -1.45
N GLN A 461 29.72 50.17 -0.47
CA GLN A 461 29.03 51.24 0.23
C GLN A 461 30.03 52.16 0.94
N HIS A 462 31.02 51.59 1.63
CA HIS A 462 32.05 52.37 2.29
C HIS A 462 32.96 53.14 1.31
N GLU A 463 33.23 52.60 0.12
CA GLU A 463 33.93 53.31 -0.95
C GLU A 463 33.09 54.48 -1.51
N MET A 464 31.78 54.29 -1.70
CA MET A 464 30.86 55.35 -2.10
C MET A 464 30.75 56.44 -1.04
N ASP A 465 30.64 56.07 0.23
CA ASP A 465 30.59 57.03 1.34
C ASP A 465 31.88 57.86 1.38
N LYS A 466 33.06 57.26 1.18
CA LYS A 466 34.34 57.98 1.07
C LYS A 466 34.40 58.92 -0.13
N ASP A 467 33.89 58.49 -1.28
CA ASP A 467 33.82 59.32 -2.48
C ASP A 467 32.86 60.50 -2.29
N GLU A 468 31.74 60.29 -1.58
CA GLU A 468 30.80 61.34 -1.20
C GLU A 468 31.41 62.32 -0.20
N GLU A 469 32.05 61.84 0.87
CA GLU A 469 32.81 62.65 1.82
C GLU A 469 33.88 63.49 1.12
N HIS A 470 34.59 62.92 0.14
CA HIS A 470 35.59 63.65 -0.64
C HIS A 470 34.95 64.71 -1.54
N ARG A 471 33.79 64.44 -2.15
CA ARG A 471 33.04 65.43 -2.93
C ARG A 471 32.50 66.56 -2.05
N GLU A 472 32.00 66.25 -0.87
CA GLU A 472 31.55 67.23 0.12
C GLU A 472 32.71 68.09 0.62
N TYR A 473 33.87 67.48 0.86
CA TYR A 473 35.10 68.20 1.20
C TYR A 473 35.52 69.18 0.11
N LEU A 474 35.53 68.75 -1.16
CA LEU A 474 35.85 69.64 -2.29
C LEU A 474 34.86 70.79 -2.43
N LYS A 475 33.56 70.52 -2.32
CA LYS A 475 32.52 71.56 -2.32
C LYS A 475 32.64 72.50 -1.12
N GLY A 476 33.04 71.98 0.04
CA GLY A 476 33.35 72.77 1.23
C GLY A 476 34.52 73.71 0.99
N LEU A 477 35.57 73.24 0.31
CA LEU A 477 36.74 74.02 -0.07
C LEU A 477 36.39 75.12 -1.08
N GLU A 478 35.54 74.81 -2.07
CA GLU A 478 34.99 75.77 -3.04
C GLU A 478 34.14 76.83 -2.34
N ALA A 479 33.24 76.43 -1.44
CA ALA A 479 32.42 77.35 -0.65
C ALA A 479 33.27 78.24 0.28
N GLU A 480 34.33 77.69 0.88
CA GLU A 480 35.28 78.46 1.69
C GLU A 480 36.08 79.45 0.81
N ALA A 481 36.50 79.04 -0.38
CA ALA A 481 37.17 79.92 -1.34
C ALA A 481 36.24 81.05 -1.82
N GLU A 482 34.97 80.76 -2.11
CA GLU A 482 33.94 81.76 -2.42
C GLU A 482 33.69 82.71 -1.24
N TYR A 483 33.64 82.18 -0.01
CA TYR A 483 33.51 82.98 1.20
C TYR A 483 34.72 83.91 1.38
N GLN A 484 35.95 83.40 1.20
CA GLN A 484 37.16 84.21 1.26
C GLN A 484 37.24 85.23 0.12
N ALA A 485 36.74 84.90 -1.08
CA ALA A 485 36.63 85.84 -2.19
C ALA A 485 35.64 86.97 -1.88
N LYS A 486 34.45 86.65 -1.35
CA LYS A 486 33.47 87.63 -0.85
C LYS A 486 34.03 88.47 0.29
N LEU A 487 34.80 87.87 1.20
CA LEU A 487 35.48 88.58 2.29
C LEU A 487 36.52 89.56 1.74
N LYS A 488 37.35 89.14 0.78
CA LYS A 488 38.33 89.99 0.09
C LYS A 488 37.64 91.11 -0.69
N GLU A 489 36.52 90.83 -1.36
CA GLU A 489 35.73 91.83 -2.08
C GLU A 489 35.10 92.86 -1.12
N ALA A 490 34.54 92.40 0.00
CA ALA A 490 34.00 93.26 1.05
C ALA A 490 35.09 94.12 1.73
N LEU A 491 36.30 93.59 1.89
CA LEU A 491 37.46 94.34 2.38
C LEU A 491 38.03 95.32 1.33
N ALA A 492 37.94 95.00 0.03
CA ALA A 492 38.37 95.86 -1.07
C ALA A 492 37.38 97.00 -1.37
N ARG A 493 36.09 96.81 -1.06
CA ARG A 493 35.04 97.84 -1.12
C ARG A 493 34.34 97.98 0.25
N PRO A 494 34.98 98.62 1.23
CA PRO A 494 34.35 98.88 2.51
C PRO A 494 33.24 99.93 2.31
N VAL A 495 31.97 99.49 2.30
CA VAL A 495 30.82 100.40 2.35
C VAL A 495 30.66 100.87 3.79
N ILE A 496 31.16 102.08 4.07
CA ILE A 496 31.03 102.72 5.39
C ILE A 496 29.70 103.46 5.44
N ASP A 497 28.63 102.77 5.80
CA ASP A 497 27.26 103.34 5.88
C ASP A 497 27.10 104.31 7.07
N LYS A 498 28.00 104.28 8.06
CA LYS A 498 27.97 105.18 9.23
C LYS A 498 29.33 105.84 9.48
N MET A 499 29.65 106.85 8.65
CA MET A 499 30.78 107.74 8.86
C MET A 499 30.49 108.78 9.96
N HIS A 500 31.29 108.80 11.02
CA HIS A 500 31.17 109.75 12.14
C HIS A 500 31.32 111.23 11.66
N PRO A 501 30.49 112.19 12.12
CA PRO A 501 30.42 113.57 11.58
C PRO A 501 31.77 114.30 11.51
N MET A 502 32.63 114.12 12.52
CA MET A 502 33.97 114.71 12.57
C MET A 502 34.93 114.17 11.49
N ARG A 503 34.79 112.90 11.08
CA ARG A 503 35.57 112.32 9.96
C ARG A 503 35.07 112.78 8.60
N ARG A 504 33.77 113.07 8.47
CA ARG A 504 33.18 113.65 7.25
C ARG A 504 33.70 115.07 7.00
N ALA A 505 33.82 115.88 8.06
CA ALA A 505 34.42 117.22 8.00
C ALA A 505 35.93 117.19 7.69
N HIS A 506 36.67 116.22 8.25
CA HIS A 506 38.11 116.07 8.01
C HIS A 506 38.44 115.63 6.58
N MET A 507 37.67 114.71 5.98
CA MET A 507 37.85 114.30 4.57
C MET A 507 37.47 115.42 3.59
N ALA A 508 36.46 116.24 3.91
CA ALA A 508 36.12 117.44 3.11
C ALA A 508 37.19 118.55 3.21
N LYS A 509 37.84 118.71 4.37
CA LYS A 509 39.00 119.61 4.55
C LYS A 509 40.25 119.13 3.79
N ARG A 510 40.47 117.82 3.71
CA ARG A 510 41.60 117.23 2.96
C ARG A 510 41.44 117.35 1.44
N ALA A 511 40.22 117.44 0.94
CA ALA A 511 39.92 117.69 -0.48
C ALA A 511 39.99 119.19 -0.89
N SER A 512 40.10 120.13 0.07
CA SER A 512 40.13 121.58 -0.17
C SER A 512 41.52 122.24 -0.02
N GLY A 513 42.59 121.45 0.14
CA GLY A 513 43.97 121.86 -0.17
C GLY A 513 44.49 123.14 0.49
N VAL A 514 44.70 123.15 1.81
CA VAL A 514 45.55 124.14 2.50
C VAL A 514 46.44 123.42 3.54
N PRO A 515 47.77 123.54 3.48
CA PRO A 515 48.70 122.86 4.38
C PRO A 515 48.91 123.67 5.68
N TYR A 516 49.18 122.98 6.79
CA TYR A 516 49.61 123.59 8.03
C TYR A 516 50.89 122.90 8.51
N GLU A 517 51.99 123.65 8.49
CA GLU A 517 53.24 123.36 9.18
C GLU A 517 53.17 123.84 10.64
N ASP A 518 54.01 123.21 11.47
CA ASP A 518 54.48 123.58 12.81
C ASP A 518 53.61 123.34 14.06
N LEU A 519 53.85 122.15 14.62
CA LEU A 519 54.33 121.84 15.99
C LEU A 519 53.65 122.52 17.20
N MET A 520 52.64 121.83 17.74
CA MET A 520 52.49 121.44 19.16
C MET A 520 51.50 120.29 19.30
#